data_AF-A0A7X5N2G0-F1
#
_entry.id   AF-A0A7X5N2G0-F1
#
_cell.length_a   1.000
_cell.length_b   1.000
_cell.length_c   1.000
_cell.angle_alpha   90.00
_cell.angle_beta   90.00
_cell.angle_gamma   90.00
#
_symmetry.space_group_name_H-M   'P 1'
#
loop_
_entity.id
_entity.type
_entity.pdbx_description
1 polymer ?
#
loop_
_entity_poly.entity_id
_entity_poly.type
_entity_poly.pdbx_seq_one_letter_code
_entity_poly.pdbx_strand_id
1 'polypeptide(L)'
;KYTWQNAAYAMAVNINRSFKQYGWCSRIRGIESGGAVEGLPTHTFPTDDGGVDMKCPTEVAITDRRSAELDKMGLMPLVHRKNSDMAAFISAQSLNKPDEYDDPDATANAALGARLPYMFACCRFAHY
;
A
#
# COMPACT_ATOMS: atom_id res chain seq x y z
N LYS A 1 1.16 -26.06 -2.10
CA LYS A 1 1.86 -25.14 -1.15
C LYS A 1 2.43 -23.99 -1.96
N TYR A 2 2.55 -22.79 -1.38
CA TYR A 2 3.00 -21.58 -2.10
C TYR A 2 4.28 -21.02 -1.46
N THR A 3 5.08 -20.32 -2.26
CA THR A 3 6.22 -19.53 -1.79
C THR A 3 5.78 -18.08 -1.68
N TRP A 4 5.76 -17.54 -0.46
CA TRP A 4 5.30 -16.18 -0.20
C TRP A 4 6.48 -15.19 -0.17
N GLN A 5 6.29 -14.05 -0.82
CA GLN A 5 7.24 -12.93 -0.79
C GLN A 5 6.78 -11.86 0.21
N ASN A 6 7.73 -11.21 0.88
CA ASN A 6 7.44 -10.07 1.74
C ASN A 6 6.91 -8.87 0.94
N ALA A 7 5.76 -8.31 1.33
CA ALA A 7 5.14 -7.15 0.69
C ALA A 7 5.98 -5.86 0.73
N ALA A 8 6.95 -5.77 1.64
CA ALA A 8 7.91 -4.66 1.69
C ALA A 8 8.68 -4.50 0.37
N TYR A 9 8.98 -5.59 -0.33
CA TYR A 9 9.63 -5.54 -1.64
C TYR A 9 8.72 -4.92 -2.71
N ALA A 10 7.41 -5.19 -2.66
CA ALA A 10 6.46 -4.58 -3.58
C ALA A 10 6.37 -3.05 -3.36
N MET A 11 6.37 -2.61 -2.10
CA MET A 11 6.42 -1.17 -1.78
C MET A 11 7.75 -0.54 -2.22
N ALA A 12 8.88 -1.22 -2.02
CA ALA A 12 10.18 -0.74 -2.48
C ALA A 12 10.22 -0.57 -4.01
N VAL A 13 9.61 -1.48 -4.77
CA VAL A 13 9.46 -1.33 -6.24
C VAL A 13 8.64 -0.08 -6.58
N ASN A 14 7.55 0.20 -5.87
CA ASN A 14 6.74 1.40 -6.08
C ASN A 14 7.53 2.68 -5.75
N ILE A 15 8.30 2.69 -4.67
CA ILE A 15 9.20 3.81 -4.30
C ILE A 15 10.21 4.07 -5.41
N ASN A 16 10.90 3.02 -5.88
CA ASN A 16 11.88 3.12 -6.96
C ASN A 16 11.24 3.59 -8.26
N ARG A 17 10.04 3.09 -8.60
CA ARG A 17 9.28 3.49 -9.78
C ARG A 17 8.90 4.97 -9.72
N SER A 18 8.39 5.44 -8.58
CA SER A 18 8.04 6.85 -8.37
C SER A 18 9.27 7.74 -8.56
N PHE A 19 10.40 7.38 -7.93
CA PHE A 19 11.64 8.14 -8.09
C PHE A 19 12.15 8.15 -9.53
N LYS A 20 12.13 6.99 -10.21
CA LYS A 20 12.59 6.88 -11.60
C LYS A 20 11.75 7.72 -12.57
N GLN A 21 10.44 7.79 -12.37
CA GLN A 21 9.52 8.48 -13.28
C GLN A 21 9.43 9.98 -13.00
N TYR A 22 9.43 10.38 -11.72
CA TYR A 22 9.10 11.75 -11.31
C TYR A 22 10.24 12.47 -10.57
N GLY A 23 11.34 11.78 -10.24
CA GLY A 23 12.43 12.31 -9.42
C GLY A 23 12.10 12.40 -7.92
N TRP A 24 10.91 11.96 -7.51
CA TRP A 24 10.40 12.03 -6.15
C TRP A 24 9.65 10.75 -5.76
N CYS A 25 9.64 10.41 -4.47
CA CYS A 25 8.95 9.22 -3.94
C CYS A 25 7.54 9.55 -3.39
N SER A 26 6.86 10.53 -3.97
CA SER A 26 5.52 10.97 -3.51
C SER A 26 4.37 10.11 -4.04
N ARG A 27 4.56 9.43 -5.18
CA ARG A 27 3.53 8.63 -5.88
C ARG A 27 3.74 7.13 -5.66
N ILE A 28 3.50 6.68 -4.43
CA ILE A 28 3.76 5.29 -3.99
C ILE A 28 2.51 4.57 -3.46
N ARG A 29 1.36 5.23 -3.50
CA ARG A 29 0.07 4.76 -2.96
C ARG A 29 -1.06 5.04 -3.93
N GLY A 30 -2.22 4.42 -3.71
CA GLY A 30 -3.42 4.50 -4.52
C GLY A 30 -3.29 3.76 -5.85
N ILE A 31 -4.42 3.29 -6.39
CA ILE A 31 -4.46 2.39 -7.55
C ILE A 31 -3.84 3.08 -8.78
N GLU A 32 -4.32 4.28 -9.13
CA GLU A 32 -3.84 5.03 -10.30
C GLU A 32 -2.72 6.03 -9.97
N SER A 33 -2.33 6.12 -8.69
CA SER A 33 -1.35 7.08 -8.19
C SER A 33 -0.01 6.46 -7.79
N GLY A 34 0.30 5.27 -8.33
CA GLY A 34 1.62 4.62 -8.21
C GLY A 34 1.73 3.57 -7.11
N GLY A 35 0.64 3.24 -6.44
CA GLY A 35 0.55 2.16 -5.44
C GLY A 35 0.22 0.78 -6.01
N ALA A 36 -0.09 0.68 -7.31
CA ALA A 36 -0.43 -0.59 -7.96
C ALA A 36 0.78 -1.54 -8.09
N VAL A 37 0.51 -2.81 -7.79
CA VAL A 37 1.39 -3.96 -7.92
C VAL A 37 0.70 -4.91 -8.91
N GLU A 38 1.25 -4.97 -10.12
CA GLU A 38 0.68 -5.70 -11.26
C GLU A 38 1.47 -6.99 -11.53
N GLY A 39 0.88 -7.91 -12.30
CA GLY A 39 1.55 -9.14 -12.70
C GLY A 39 1.81 -10.10 -11.54
N LEU A 40 0.95 -10.10 -10.52
CA LEU A 40 1.07 -11.05 -9.41
C LEU A 40 0.81 -12.48 -9.89
N PRO A 41 1.51 -13.49 -9.35
CA PRO A 41 1.24 -14.88 -9.71
C PRO A 41 -0.20 -15.29 -9.43
N THR A 42 -0.89 -15.76 -10.45
CA THR A 42 -2.29 -16.21 -10.37
C THR A 42 -2.36 -17.72 -10.59
N HIS A 43 -2.74 -18.45 -9.55
CA HIS A 43 -2.92 -19.89 -9.63
C HIS A 43 -4.40 -20.22 -9.58
N THR A 44 -4.94 -20.72 -10.70
CA THR A 44 -6.32 -21.18 -10.81
C THR A 44 -6.39 -22.69 -10.67
N PHE A 45 -7.42 -23.19 -9.96
CA PHE A 45 -7.63 -24.61 -9.74
C PHE A 45 -9.12 -24.96 -9.83
N PRO A 46 -9.47 -26.17 -10.29
CA PRO A 46 -10.86 -26.63 -10.32
C PRO A 46 -11.42 -26.79 -8.90
N THR A 47 -12.70 -26.49 -8.72
CA THR A 47 -13.43 -26.70 -7.46
C THR A 47 -14.38 -27.89 -7.55
N ASP A 48 -14.78 -28.41 -6.38
CA ASP A 48 -15.68 -29.57 -6.26
C ASP A 48 -17.07 -29.30 -6.86
N ASP A 49 -17.49 -28.03 -6.91
CA ASP A 49 -18.75 -27.58 -7.54
C ASP A 49 -18.66 -27.43 -9.07
N GLY A 50 -17.54 -27.85 -9.69
CA GLY A 50 -17.31 -27.76 -11.14
C GLY A 50 -16.87 -26.38 -11.64
N GLY A 51 -16.56 -25.45 -10.72
CA GLY A 51 -16.04 -24.13 -11.04
C GLY A 51 -14.52 -24.09 -11.16
N VAL A 52 -13.99 -22.91 -11.51
CA VAL A 52 -12.56 -22.58 -11.41
C VAL A 52 -12.41 -21.47 -10.39
N ASP A 53 -11.65 -21.72 -9.34
CA ASP A 53 -11.31 -20.72 -8.33
C ASP A 53 -9.86 -20.26 -8.51
N MET A 54 -9.59 -19.05 -8.03
CA MET A 54 -8.30 -18.39 -8.14
C MET A 54 -7.73 -18.19 -6.74
N LYS A 55 -6.51 -18.70 -6.51
CA LYS A 55 -5.81 -18.40 -5.27
C LYS A 55 -5.49 -16.91 -5.20
N CYS A 56 -5.94 -16.27 -4.13
CA CYS A 56 -5.58 -14.89 -3.79
C CYS A 56 -4.04 -14.73 -3.76
N PRO A 57 -3.47 -13.82 -4.58
CA PRO A 57 -2.03 -13.56 -4.60
C PRO A 57 -1.52 -12.87 -3.33
N THR A 58 -2.40 -12.24 -2.56
CA THR A 58 -2.14 -11.84 -1.16
C THR A 58 -2.71 -12.92 -0.23
N GLU A 59 -2.07 -13.16 0.92
CA GLU A 59 -2.47 -14.25 1.82
C GLU A 59 -3.95 -14.20 2.24
N VAL A 60 -4.52 -13.00 2.29
CA VAL A 60 -5.94 -12.75 2.57
C VAL A 60 -6.47 -11.63 1.66
N ALA A 61 -7.74 -11.72 1.29
CA ALA A 61 -8.47 -10.62 0.66
C ALA A 61 -8.91 -9.62 1.74
N ILE A 62 -8.49 -8.37 1.61
CA ILE A 62 -8.78 -7.30 2.56
C ILE A 62 -9.92 -6.46 2.00
N THR A 63 -10.99 -6.28 2.79
CA THR A 63 -12.09 -5.38 2.42
C THR A 63 -11.72 -3.93 2.72
N ASP A 64 -12.37 -2.98 2.04
CA ASP A 64 -12.12 -1.55 2.24
C ASP A 64 -12.22 -1.13 3.72
N ARG A 65 -13.21 -1.65 4.45
CA ARG A 65 -13.35 -1.41 5.89
C ARG A 65 -12.14 -1.89 6.68
N ARG A 66 -11.65 -3.10 6.41
CA ARG A 66 -10.48 -3.66 7.10
C ARG A 66 -9.21 -2.92 6.71
N SER A 67 -9.07 -2.51 5.45
CA SER A 67 -7.96 -1.66 5.01
C SER A 67 -7.95 -0.36 5.80
N ALA A 68 -9.09 0.32 5.93
CA ALA A 68 -9.19 1.55 6.70
C ALA A 68 -8.89 1.37 8.20
N GLU A 69 -9.25 0.23 8.79
CA GLU A 69 -8.90 -0.11 10.18
C GLU A 69 -7.38 -0.30 10.34
N LEU A 70 -6.74 -1.03 9.43
CA LEU A 70 -5.29 -1.23 9.42
C LEU A 70 -4.53 0.08 9.20
N ASP A 71 -5.01 0.93 8.29
CA ASP A 71 -4.46 2.26 8.04
C ASP A 71 -4.47 3.12 9.30
N LYS A 72 -5.57 3.09 10.07
CA LYS A 72 -5.68 3.78 11.37
C LYS A 72 -4.72 3.25 12.43
N MET A 73 -4.26 2.00 12.30
CA MET A 73 -3.26 1.39 13.17
C MET A 73 -1.81 1.66 12.72
N GLY A 74 -1.61 2.48 11.68
CA GLY A 74 -0.27 2.76 11.14
C GLY A 74 0.30 1.62 10.30
N LEU A 75 -0.54 0.70 9.85
CA LEU A 75 -0.16 -0.39 8.95
C LEU A 75 -0.44 -0.01 7.49
N MET A 76 0.20 -0.75 6.58
CA MET A 76 0.12 -0.50 5.15
C MET A 76 -0.30 -1.79 4.42
N PRO A 77 -1.62 -2.06 4.32
CA PRO A 77 -2.12 -3.27 3.70
C PRO A 77 -1.93 -3.25 2.18
N LEU A 78 -1.51 -4.39 1.62
CA LEU A 78 -1.56 -4.66 0.18
C LEU A 78 -2.92 -5.30 -0.15
N VAL A 79 -3.78 -4.54 -0.83
CA VAL A 79 -5.17 -4.95 -1.10
C VAL A 79 -5.24 -5.56 -2.49
N HIS A 80 -5.57 -6.85 -2.57
CA HIS A 80 -5.80 -7.56 -3.84
C HIS A 80 -7.12 -7.18 -4.49
N ARG A 81 -7.11 -6.91 -5.80
CA ARG A 81 -8.31 -6.70 -6.58
C ARG A 81 -8.83 -8.07 -7.04
N LYS A 82 -10.04 -8.40 -6.55
CA LYS A 82 -10.76 -9.64 -6.87
C LYS A 82 -10.76 -9.92 -8.38
N ASN A 83 -10.50 -11.18 -8.74
CA ASN A 83 -10.49 -11.69 -10.11
C ASN A 83 -9.48 -11.00 -11.05
N SER A 84 -8.38 -10.47 -10.50
CA SER A 84 -7.29 -9.90 -11.30
C SER A 84 -5.94 -10.29 -10.70
N ASP A 85 -4.87 -10.12 -11.46
CA ASP A 85 -3.48 -10.27 -11.03
C ASP A 85 -2.91 -9.00 -10.37
N MET A 86 -3.78 -8.07 -9.96
CA MET A 86 -3.39 -6.77 -9.42
C MET A 86 -3.69 -6.67 -7.93
N ALA A 87 -2.79 -6.04 -7.20
CA ALA A 87 -3.03 -5.51 -5.86
C ALA A 87 -2.59 -4.05 -5.78
N ALA A 88 -2.95 -3.34 -4.72
CA ALA A 88 -2.50 -1.97 -4.51
C ALA A 88 -2.33 -1.62 -3.04
N PHE A 89 -1.34 -0.77 -2.75
CA PHE A 89 -1.27 -0.06 -1.48
C PHE A 89 -2.18 1.17 -1.55
N ILE A 90 -3.34 1.13 -0.89
CA ILE A 90 -4.33 2.23 -0.95
C ILE A 90 -3.84 3.45 -0.17
N SER A 91 -3.19 3.19 0.96
CA SER A 91 -2.59 4.19 1.84
C SER A 91 -1.09 3.91 2.01
N ALA A 92 -0.38 4.89 2.56
CA ALA A 92 1.01 4.74 2.96
C ALA A 92 1.24 5.49 4.28
N GLN A 93 0.63 4.98 5.34
CA GLN A 93 0.84 5.46 6.71
C GLN A 93 2.18 4.94 7.25
N SER A 94 2.82 5.73 8.11
CA SER A 94 3.89 5.25 8.97
C SER A 94 3.29 4.62 10.24
N LEU A 95 4.15 4.01 11.06
CA LEU A 95 3.75 3.47 12.37
C LEU A 95 3.45 4.57 13.41
N ASN A 96 3.80 5.83 13.11
CA ASN A 96 3.55 6.94 14.01
C ASN A 96 2.04 7.20 14.14
N LYS A 97 1.54 7.22 15.38
CA LYS A 97 0.18 7.68 15.68
C LYS A 97 0.23 9.21 15.86
N PRO A 98 -0.35 10.00 14.95
CA PRO A 98 -0.33 11.46 15.08
C PRO A 98 -1.14 11.89 16.31
N ASP A 99 -0.59 12.84 17.06
CA ASP A 99 -1.28 13.44 18.21
C ASP A 99 -2.41 14.36 17.76
N GLU A 100 -3.46 14.44 18.59
CA GLU A 100 -4.56 15.38 18.43
C GLU A 100 -4.30 16.61 19.31
N TYR A 101 -4.48 17.78 18.73
CA TYR A 101 -4.27 19.07 19.37
C TYR A 101 -5.54 19.92 19.34
N ASP A 102 -5.65 20.89 20.24
CA ASP A 102 -6.76 21.85 20.26
C ASP A 102 -6.79 22.72 18.99
N ASP A 103 -5.62 23.04 18.44
CA ASP A 103 -5.48 23.76 17.18
C ASP A 103 -5.65 22.79 15.98
N PRO A 104 -6.67 23.01 15.12
CA PRO A 104 -6.88 22.19 13.92
C PRO A 104 -5.67 22.17 12.97
N ASP A 105 -4.92 23.27 12.89
CA ASP A 105 -3.74 23.34 12.01
C ASP A 105 -2.59 22.48 12.55
N ALA A 106 -2.38 22.47 13.86
CA ALA A 106 -1.42 21.58 14.52
C ALA A 106 -1.77 20.10 14.31
N THR A 107 -3.05 19.74 14.46
CA THR A 107 -3.54 18.38 14.20
C THR A 107 -3.35 17.96 12.74
N ALA A 108 -3.65 18.87 11.79
CA ALA A 108 -3.42 18.61 10.37
C ALA A 108 -1.93 18.37 10.07
N ASN A 109 -1.04 19.18 10.65
CA ASN A 109 0.41 19.04 10.49
C ASN A 109 0.94 17.72 11.04
N ALA A 110 0.50 17.31 12.23
CA ALA A 110 0.86 16.01 12.81
C ALA A 110 0.41 14.84 11.91
N ALA A 111 -0.81 14.93 11.37
CA ALA A 111 -1.33 13.93 10.45
C ALA A 111 -0.59 13.87 9.11
N LEU A 112 -0.05 14.99 8.61
CA LEU A 112 0.84 15.01 7.44
C LEU A 112 2.18 14.34 7.75
N GLY A 113 2.76 14.63 8.92
CA GLY A 113 4.02 14.04 9.39
C GLY A 113 3.97 12.52 9.56
N ALA A 114 2.79 11.95 9.85
CA ALA A 114 2.61 10.51 9.96
C ALA A 114 2.53 9.76 8.62
N ARG A 115 2.51 10.45 7.47
CA ARG A 115 2.34 9.84 6.14
C ARG A 115 3.66 9.78 5.38
N LEU A 116 4.02 8.58 4.92
CA LEU A 116 5.29 8.33 4.23
C LEU A 116 5.51 9.16 2.96
N PRO A 117 4.51 9.42 2.08
CA PRO A 117 4.73 10.24 0.89
C PRO A 117 5.26 11.64 1.18
N TYR A 118 4.84 12.25 2.29
CA TYR A 118 5.32 13.57 2.70
C TYR A 118 6.67 13.48 3.40
N MET A 119 6.88 12.46 4.24
CA MET A 119 8.20 12.23 4.84
C MET A 119 9.28 12.02 3.77
N PHE A 120 8.99 11.27 2.70
CA PHE A 120 9.93 11.10 1.59
C PHE A 120 10.28 12.42 0.90
N ALA A 121 9.34 13.35 0.76
CA ALA A 121 9.62 14.68 0.21
C ALA A 121 10.58 15.44 1.13
N CYS A 122 10.30 15.50 2.43
CA CYS A 122 11.16 16.14 3.42
C CYS A 122 12.57 15.51 3.48
N CYS A 123 12.67 14.18 3.50
CA CYS A 123 13.95 13.48 3.47
C CYS A 123 14.76 13.79 2.21
N ARG A 124 14.08 13.91 1.06
CA ARG A 124 14.76 14.24 -0.20
C ARG A 124 15.28 15.67 -0.19
N PHE A 125 14.53 16.64 0.36
CA PHE A 125 15.03 17.99 0.58
C PHE A 125 16.23 18.01 1.55
N ALA A 126 16.20 17.21 2.62
CA ALA A 126 17.29 17.13 3.58
C ALA A 126 18.59 16.50 3.01
N HIS A 127 18.48 15.69 1.96
CA HIS A 127 19.64 15.10 1.28
C HIS A 127 20.27 16.01 0.22
N TYR A 128 19.55 17.05 -0.25
CA TYR A 128 20.08 18.03 -1.21
C TYR A 128 20.95 19.06 -0.49
#